data_AF-Q160N5-F1
#
_entry.id   AF-Q160N5-F1
#
_cell.length_a   1.000
_cell.length_b   1.000
_cell.length_c   1.000
_cell.angle_alpha   90.00
_cell.angle_beta   90.00
_cell.angle_gamma   90.00
#
_symmetry.space_group_name_H-M   'P 1'
#
loop_
_entity.id
_entity.type
_entity.pdbx_description
1 polymer ?
#
loop_
_entity_poly.entity_id
_entity_poly.type
_entity_poly.pdbx_seq_one_letter_code
_entity_poly.pdbx_strand_id
1 'polypeptide(L)'
;MKRLIALVALLVASPALAQGWGNVAQQEEETGFSWTNPLWPEFWMAWTPATFLVFCGIFGAMAILTILEIRRPGGDERRGILGLTTTRGDRLFISLLGTAYIFLAWLGLVGQPVWWPLGISILWAVFCFRKV
;
A
#
# COMPACT_ATOMS: atom_id res chain seq x y z
N MET A 1 23.58 -35.31 -19.44
CA MET A 1 22.17 -35.59 -19.80
C MET A 1 21.28 -35.88 -18.59
N LYS A 2 21.62 -36.82 -17.68
CA LYS A 2 20.81 -37.11 -16.48
C LYS A 2 20.57 -35.92 -15.53
N ARG A 3 21.54 -35.01 -15.39
CA ARG A 3 21.41 -33.78 -14.57
C ARG A 3 20.46 -32.74 -15.17
N LEU A 4 20.33 -32.69 -16.49
CA LEU A 4 19.40 -31.78 -17.18
C LEU A 4 17.97 -32.28 -17.04
N ILE A 5 17.74 -33.60 -17.11
CA ILE A 5 16.43 -34.20 -16.87
C ILE A 5 15.98 -33.98 -15.41
N ALA A 6 16.91 -34.09 -14.44
CA ALA A 6 16.61 -33.80 -13.04
C ALA A 6 16.26 -32.33 -12.78
N LEU A 7 16.94 -31.38 -13.46
CA LEU A 7 16.63 -29.94 -13.35
C LEU A 7 15.29 -29.58 -14.00
N VAL A 8 14.94 -30.22 -15.12
CA VAL A 8 13.62 -30.05 -15.77
C VAL A 8 12.50 -30.64 -14.91
N ALA A 9 12.72 -31.80 -14.29
CA ALA A 9 11.75 -32.39 -13.36
C ALA A 9 11.53 -31.51 -12.11
N LEU A 10 12.56 -30.83 -11.61
CA LEU A 10 12.47 -29.87 -10.51
C LEU A 10 11.71 -28.59 -10.89
N LEU A 11 11.80 -28.15 -12.15
CA LEU A 11 11.03 -27.02 -12.69
C LEU A 11 9.54 -27.35 -12.86
N VAL A 12 9.21 -28.58 -13.26
CA VAL A 12 7.80 -29.03 -13.39
C VAL A 12 7.14 -29.26 -12.03
N ALA A 13 7.91 -29.60 -11.00
CA ALA A 13 7.42 -29.82 -9.64
C ALA A 13 7.21 -28.52 -8.82
N SER A 14 7.27 -27.35 -9.44
CA SER A 14 6.91 -26.10 -8.77
C SER A 14 5.38 -25.96 -8.67
N PRO A 15 4.82 -25.65 -7.48
CA PRO A 15 3.38 -25.43 -7.30
C PRO A 15 2.84 -24.25 -8.13
N ALA A 16 3.72 -23.46 -8.75
CA ALA A 16 3.38 -22.40 -9.69
C ALA A 16 2.62 -22.91 -10.93
N LEU A 17 2.83 -24.15 -11.38
CA LEU A 17 2.06 -24.74 -12.49
C LEU A 17 0.73 -25.36 -12.05
N ALA A 18 0.56 -25.62 -10.75
CA ALA A 18 -0.71 -26.11 -10.19
C ALA A 18 -1.75 -24.98 -10.05
N GLN A 19 -1.33 -23.72 -10.17
CA GLN A 19 -2.21 -22.55 -10.30
C GLN A 19 -2.67 -22.40 -11.76
N GLY A 20 -3.26 -23.46 -12.31
CA GLY A 20 -3.86 -23.42 -13.64
C GLY A 20 -5.08 -22.51 -13.68
N TRP A 21 -5.41 -22.02 -14.87
CA TRP A 21 -6.58 -21.20 -15.22
C TRP A 21 -7.95 -21.79 -14.81
N GLY A 22 -7.99 -22.97 -14.18
CA GLY A 22 -9.20 -23.59 -13.64
C GLY A 22 -9.75 -22.93 -12.38
N ASN A 23 -8.94 -22.14 -11.65
CA ASN A 23 -9.40 -21.39 -10.47
C ASN A 23 -10.10 -20.05 -10.81
N VAL A 24 -10.13 -19.66 -12.09
CA VAL A 24 -10.68 -18.36 -12.51
C VAL A 24 -12.22 -18.40 -12.65
N ALA A 25 -12.80 -19.61 -12.71
CA ALA A 25 -14.24 -19.82 -12.90
C ALA A 25 -14.98 -20.20 -11.60
N GLN A 26 -14.29 -20.24 -10.46
CA GLN A 26 -14.95 -20.47 -9.18
C GLN A 26 -15.77 -19.22 -8.84
N GLN A 27 -17.08 -19.28 -9.07
CA GLN A 27 -17.99 -18.21 -8.68
C GLN A 27 -17.88 -17.99 -7.17
N GLU A 28 -17.52 -16.77 -6.77
CA GLU A 28 -17.49 -16.37 -5.36
C GLU A 28 -18.90 -16.56 -4.77
N GLU A 29 -19.03 -17.44 -3.78
CA GLU A 29 -20.26 -17.57 -2.99
C GLU A 29 -20.64 -16.21 -2.43
N GLU A 30 -21.95 -15.90 -2.45
CA GLU A 30 -22.56 -14.68 -1.91
C GLU A 30 -22.34 -14.58 -0.39
N THR A 31 -21.10 -14.31 -0.01
CA THR A 31 -20.71 -14.00 1.35
C THR A 31 -20.92 -12.50 1.51
N GLY A 32 -21.66 -12.11 2.54
CA GLY A 32 -21.86 -10.71 2.90
C GLY A 32 -20.54 -9.95 3.07
N PHE A 33 -20.62 -8.64 3.31
CA PHE A 33 -19.46 -7.72 3.37
C PHE A 33 -18.18 -8.34 3.98
N SER A 34 -17.14 -8.45 3.17
CA SER A 34 -15.82 -8.97 3.54
C SER A 34 -14.74 -7.95 3.22
N TRP A 35 -13.78 -7.79 4.13
CA TRP A 35 -12.64 -6.85 3.97
C TRP A 35 -11.64 -7.29 2.90
N THR A 36 -11.65 -8.57 2.53
CA THR A 36 -10.71 -9.16 1.59
C THR A 36 -11.28 -9.37 0.20
N ASN A 37 -12.62 -9.43 0.08
CA ASN A 37 -13.27 -9.67 -1.19
C ASN A 37 -13.40 -8.36 -1.98
N PRO A 38 -13.35 -8.41 -3.31
CA PRO A 38 -13.59 -7.23 -4.13
C PRO A 38 -15.01 -6.70 -3.91
N LEU A 39 -15.15 -5.39 -3.72
CA LEU A 39 -16.44 -4.69 -3.67
C LEU A 39 -17.19 -4.79 -5.01
N TRP A 40 -16.43 -4.78 -6.10
CA TRP A 40 -16.94 -4.88 -7.46
C TRP A 40 -16.12 -5.92 -8.22
N PRO A 41 -16.58 -7.19 -8.27
CA PRO A 41 -15.87 -8.29 -8.91
C PRO A 41 -15.63 -8.06 -10.42
N GLU A 42 -16.57 -7.38 -11.08
CA GLU A 42 -16.56 -7.12 -12.53
C GLU A 42 -15.66 -5.94 -12.97
N PHE A 43 -14.93 -5.31 -12.03
CA PHE A 43 -14.09 -4.15 -12.33
C PHE A 43 -12.67 -4.55 -12.71
N TRP A 44 -12.00 -3.73 -13.53
CA TRP A 44 -10.65 -4.04 -14.04
C TRP A 44 -9.58 -4.25 -12.95
N MET A 45 -9.81 -3.71 -11.75
CA MET A 45 -8.97 -3.95 -10.57
C MET A 45 -9.85 -4.52 -9.46
N ALA A 46 -9.36 -5.55 -8.78
CA ALA A 46 -9.99 -6.08 -7.58
C ALA A 46 -9.96 -5.03 -6.46
N TRP A 47 -11.00 -4.20 -6.40
CA TRP A 47 -11.17 -3.15 -5.39
C TRP A 47 -11.66 -3.77 -4.08
N THR A 48 -10.74 -4.13 -3.20
CA THR A 48 -11.12 -4.52 -1.83
C THR A 48 -11.54 -3.29 -1.02
N PRO A 49 -12.38 -3.43 0.02
CA PRO A 49 -12.70 -2.32 0.91
C PRO A 49 -11.44 -1.67 1.50
N ALA A 50 -10.41 -2.48 1.78
CA ALA A 50 -9.13 -1.99 2.29
C ALA A 50 -8.41 -1.07 1.28
N THR A 51 -8.26 -1.47 0.02
CA THR A 51 -7.60 -0.62 -0.99
C THR A 51 -8.45 0.60 -1.33
N PHE A 52 -9.77 0.45 -1.42
CA PHE A 52 -10.68 1.56 -1.66
C PHE A 52 -10.57 2.66 -0.59
N LEU A 53 -10.52 2.29 0.69
CA LEU A 53 -10.34 3.26 1.78
C LEU A 53 -9.01 4.01 1.71
N VAL A 54 -7.92 3.35 1.30
CA VAL A 54 -6.62 4.01 1.12
C VAL A 54 -6.71 5.09 0.04
N PHE A 55 -7.31 4.78 -1.11
CA PHE A 55 -7.47 5.76 -2.20
C PHE A 55 -8.41 6.89 -1.81
N CYS A 56 -9.56 6.60 -1.19
CA CYS A 56 -10.44 7.64 -0.65
C CYS A 56 -9.70 8.55 0.35
N GLY A 57 -8.84 7.99 1.21
CA GLY A 57 -8.00 8.74 2.13
C GLY A 57 -7.01 9.66 1.41
N ILE A 58 -6.33 9.16 0.37
CA ILE A 58 -5.37 9.95 -0.44
C ILE A 58 -6.09 11.10 -1.15
N PHE A 59 -7.19 10.82 -1.88
CA PHE A 59 -7.95 11.85 -2.58
C PHE A 59 -8.58 12.86 -1.61
N GLY A 60 -9.08 12.41 -0.47
CA GLY A 60 -9.58 13.28 0.60
C GLY A 60 -8.50 14.19 1.15
N ALA A 61 -7.29 13.66 1.40
CA ALA A 61 -6.17 14.45 1.88
C ALA A 61 -5.69 15.48 0.84
N MET A 62 -5.64 15.09 -0.45
CA MET A 62 -5.36 16.02 -1.54
C MET A 62 -6.41 17.13 -1.61
N ALA A 63 -7.70 16.80 -1.51
CA ALA A 63 -8.77 17.79 -1.51
C ALA A 63 -8.65 18.78 -0.33
N ILE A 64 -8.32 18.28 0.87
CA ILE A 64 -8.07 19.12 2.05
C ILE A 64 -6.90 20.08 1.80
N LEU A 65 -5.79 19.59 1.23
CA LEU A 65 -4.65 20.44 0.90
C LEU A 65 -5.02 21.52 -0.13
N THR A 66 -5.79 21.16 -1.17
CA THR A 66 -6.29 22.13 -2.17
C THR A 66 -7.16 23.20 -1.51
N ILE A 67 -8.10 22.82 -0.65
CA ILE A 67 -8.96 23.77 0.09
C ILE A 67 -8.12 24.67 0.99
N LEU A 68 -7.09 24.11 1.65
CA LEU A 68 -6.21 24.86 2.54
C LEU A 68 -5.34 25.85 1.78
N GLU A 69 -4.85 25.49 0.60
CA GLU A 69 -4.06 26.38 -0.26
C GLU A 69 -4.93 27.53 -0.80
N ILE A 70 -6.17 27.25 -1.20
CA ILE A 70 -7.14 28.30 -1.60
C ILE A 70 -7.40 29.28 -0.45
N ARG A 71 -7.51 28.80 0.79
CA ARG A 71 -7.81 29.64 1.96
C ARG A 71 -6.61 30.38 2.54
N ARG A 72 -5.41 29.79 2.47
CA ARG A 72 -4.17 30.35 3.01
C ARG A 72 -3.04 30.12 2.01
N PRO A 73 -2.96 30.99 0.98
CA PRO A 73 -1.93 30.89 -0.05
C PRO A 73 -0.55 31.10 0.56
N GLY A 74 0.41 30.26 0.17
CA GLY A 74 1.82 30.45 0.51
C GLY A 74 2.59 29.20 0.89
N GLY A 75 2.03 27.99 0.73
CA GLY A 75 2.75 26.71 0.83
C GLY A 75 3.34 26.33 2.20
N ASP A 76 3.47 27.28 3.14
CA ASP A 76 4.20 27.19 4.42
C ASP A 76 5.53 26.46 4.24
N GLU A 77 6.36 26.99 3.33
CA GLU A 77 7.69 26.46 3.08
C GLU A 77 8.53 26.55 4.36
N ARG A 78 8.92 25.40 4.88
CA ARG A 78 9.89 25.34 5.99
C ARG A 78 11.08 24.49 5.61
N ARG A 79 12.23 24.91 6.12
CA ARG A 79 13.44 24.09 6.08
C ARG A 79 13.29 22.99 7.14
N GLY A 80 12.95 21.79 6.68
CA GLY A 80 12.76 20.63 7.53
C GLY A 80 14.09 20.08 8.05
N ILE A 81 14.01 19.16 9.02
CA ILE A 81 15.20 18.50 9.61
C ILE A 81 16.02 17.71 8.57
N LEU A 82 15.39 17.33 7.45
CA LEU A 82 16.02 16.61 6.33
C LEU A 82 16.84 17.54 5.41
N GLY A 83 16.94 18.83 5.72
CA GLY A 83 17.65 19.83 4.91
C GLY A 83 16.91 20.27 3.65
N LEU A 84 15.76 19.66 3.36
CA LEU A 84 14.88 19.99 2.25
C LEU A 84 13.92 21.13 2.65
N THR A 85 13.69 22.05 1.73
CA THR A 85 12.56 22.99 1.80
C THR A 85 11.29 22.23 1.42
N THR A 86 10.44 21.94 2.40
CA THR A 86 9.21 21.15 2.17
C THR A 86 7.98 22.04 2.28
N THR A 87 7.08 21.90 1.32
CA THR A 87 5.72 22.47 1.38
C THR A 87 4.80 21.59 2.22
N ARG A 88 3.58 22.07 2.52
CA ARG A 88 2.55 21.26 3.19
C ARG A 88 2.23 19.95 2.45
N GLY A 89 2.21 19.98 1.12
CA GLY A 89 1.95 18.81 0.28
C GLY A 89 3.10 17.80 0.34
N ASP A 90 4.34 18.29 0.33
CA ASP A 90 5.53 17.42 0.39
C ASP A 90 5.60 16.64 1.71
N ARG A 91 5.20 17.26 2.83
CA ARG A 91 5.12 16.60 4.15
C ARG A 91 4.12 15.44 4.14
N LEU A 92 2.97 15.63 3.51
CA LEU A 92 1.96 14.58 3.36
C LEU A 92 2.50 13.42 2.50
N PHE A 93 3.13 13.74 1.36
CA PHE A 93 3.72 12.74 0.48
C PHE A 93 4.81 11.93 1.20
N ILE A 94 5.73 12.58 1.92
CA ILE A 94 6.80 11.92 2.69
C ILE A 94 6.22 11.01 3.79
N SER A 95 5.12 11.42 4.43
CA SER A 95 4.46 10.59 5.45
C SER A 95 3.84 9.31 4.84
N LEU A 96 3.20 9.42 3.67
CA LEU A 96 2.61 8.29 2.95
C LEU A 96 3.70 7.35 2.42
N LEU A 97 4.73 7.90 1.78
CA LEU A 97 5.86 7.16 1.23
C LEU A 97 6.61 6.39 2.33
N GLY A 98 6.92 7.06 3.44
CA GLY A 98 7.60 6.41 4.56
C GLY A 98 6.73 5.34 5.23
N THR A 99 5.43 5.55 5.34
CA THR A 99 4.49 4.50 5.81
C THR A 99 4.55 3.26 4.91
N ALA A 100 4.51 3.44 3.57
CA ALA A 100 4.63 2.31 2.64
C ALA A 100 5.96 1.56 2.81
N TYR A 101 7.08 2.27 2.95
CA TYR A 101 8.38 1.64 3.17
C TYR A 101 8.48 0.93 4.52
N ILE A 102 7.90 1.47 5.59
CA ILE A 102 7.85 0.82 6.91
C ILE A 102 7.11 -0.52 6.81
N PHE A 103 5.96 -0.56 6.12
CA PHE A 103 5.20 -1.78 5.92
C PHE A 103 5.95 -2.80 5.06
N LEU A 104 6.58 -2.36 3.97
CA LEU A 104 7.38 -3.24 3.10
C LEU A 104 8.59 -3.81 3.84
N ALA A 105 9.32 -2.98 4.58
CA ALA A 105 10.47 -3.42 5.38
C ALA A 105 10.04 -4.42 6.47
N TRP A 106 8.91 -4.16 7.13
CA TRP A 106 8.39 -5.08 8.15
C TRP A 106 7.98 -6.42 7.58
N LEU A 107 7.23 -6.42 6.47
CA LEU A 107 6.82 -7.65 5.79
C LEU A 107 8.02 -8.44 5.25
N GLY A 108 9.06 -7.75 4.78
CA GLY A 108 10.29 -8.38 4.28
C GLY A 108 11.17 -8.98 5.38
N LEU A 109 11.12 -8.48 6.62
CA LEU A 109 11.99 -8.91 7.71
C LEU A 109 11.29 -9.80 8.74
N VAL A 110 10.08 -9.44 9.16
CA VAL A 110 9.37 -10.05 10.29
C VAL A 110 8.13 -10.81 9.83
N GLY A 111 7.38 -10.26 8.86
CA GLY A 111 6.11 -10.83 8.40
C GLY A 111 4.91 -10.41 9.27
N GLN A 112 3.92 -11.29 9.45
CA GLN A 112 2.77 -11.03 10.32
C GLN A 112 3.13 -11.22 11.80
N PRO A 113 2.56 -10.43 12.73
CA PRO A 113 1.42 -9.52 12.58
C PRO A 113 1.78 -8.08 12.18
N VAL A 114 0.81 -7.36 11.58
CA VAL A 114 0.99 -6.02 11.00
C VAL A 114 0.62 -4.87 11.96
N TRP A 115 0.37 -5.18 13.23
CA TRP A 115 0.00 -4.17 14.25
C TRP A 115 1.19 -3.28 14.65
N TRP A 116 2.40 -3.84 14.69
CA TRP A 116 3.62 -3.12 15.02
C TRP A 116 4.01 -2.08 13.96
N PRO A 117 4.06 -2.43 12.65
CA PRO A 117 4.36 -1.43 11.62
C PRO A 117 3.27 -0.35 11.52
N LEU A 118 2.02 -0.65 11.90
CA LEU A 118 0.96 0.34 12.00
C LEU A 118 1.23 1.37 13.11
N GLY A 119 1.70 0.94 14.28
CA GLY A 119 2.11 1.88 15.34
C GLY A 119 3.30 2.74 14.91
N ILE A 120 4.30 2.14 14.26
CA ILE A 120 5.50 2.83 13.78
C ILE A 120 5.14 3.83 12.67
N SER A 121 4.22 3.50 11.77
CA SER A 121 3.81 4.42 10.70
C SER A 121 3.05 5.65 11.22
N ILE A 122 2.24 5.50 12.26
CA ILE A 122 1.59 6.65 12.91
C ILE A 122 2.63 7.57 13.54
N LEU A 123 3.61 7.01 14.26
CA LEU A 123 4.71 7.80 14.82
C LEU A 123 5.52 8.51 13.73
N TRP A 124 5.76 7.84 12.61
CA TRP A 124 6.42 8.42 11.44
C TRP A 124 5.61 9.59 10.86
N ALA A 125 4.30 9.41 10.65
CA ALA A 125 3.44 10.47 10.14
C ALA A 125 3.45 11.71 11.06
N VAL A 126 3.34 11.51 12.38
CA VAL A 126 3.42 12.60 13.36
C VAL A 126 4.78 13.29 13.32
N PHE A 127 5.87 12.52 13.20
CA PHE A 127 7.21 13.07 13.05
C PHE A 127 7.32 13.95 11.80
N CYS A 128 6.83 13.48 10.65
CA CYS A 128 6.81 14.27 9.41
C CYS A 128 6.08 15.60 9.59
N PHE A 129 4.87 15.61 10.16
CA PHE A 129 4.14 16.88 10.33
C PHE A 129 4.77 17.82 11.38
N ARG A 130 5.48 17.29 12.38
CA ARG A 130 6.11 18.11 13.44
C ARG A 130 7.50 18.64 13.09
N LYS A 131 8.29 17.89 12.31
CA LYS A 131 9.75 18.13 12.17
C LYS A 131 10.24 18.29 10.73
N VAL A 132 9.53 17.77 9.75
CA VAL A 132 9.78 18.04 8.31
C VAL A 132 9.06 19.32 7.97
#